data_AF-A0A4U6WFR0-F1
#
_entry.id   AF-A0A4U6WFR0-F1
#
_cell.length_a   1.000
_cell.length_b   1.000
_cell.length_c   1.000
_cell.angle_alpha   90.00
_cell.angle_beta   90.00
_cell.angle_gamma   90.00
#
_symmetry.space_group_name_H-M   'P 1'
#
loop_
_entity.id
_entity.type
_entity.pdbx_description
1 polymer ?
#
loop_
_entity_poly.entity_id
_entity_poly.type
_entity_poly.pdbx_seq_one_letter_code
_entity_poly.pdbx_strand_id
1 'polypeptide(L)'
;MMLNDKEVNATLDDKDRYDHVDVWPRSPSPSCYYFWYRCYQMRKTSPTPLKSKRFTQPYAYEYQATPFLQFFSLRFAGNFLRGESMSVYGFLAIRDDVDYLRDYVFSRSQEDAHVIRPVSSDLPLISPVRGISSSAPVIFEYSIKFVNNDKDSDDEDGEIIDGCFRYVPWNPYHNHKVKPRIYGPLGPVDMQFMYICTGVEGTISVKVKCAAL
;
A
#
# COMPACT_ATOMS: atom_id res chain seq x y z
N MET A 1 -21.47 -4.89 14.22
CA MET A 1 -21.85 -5.26 12.84
C MET A 1 -21.12 -4.29 11.92
N MET A 2 -20.03 -4.71 11.28
CA MET A 2 -19.29 -3.86 10.33
C MET A 2 -20.10 -3.82 9.03
N LEU A 3 -20.53 -2.64 8.59
CA LEU A 3 -21.26 -2.47 7.33
C LEU A 3 -20.35 -2.88 6.15
N ASN A 4 -20.91 -3.60 5.19
CA ASN A 4 -20.20 -3.96 3.95
C ASN A 4 -20.02 -2.69 3.09
N ASP A 5 -18.98 -2.59 2.25
CA ASP A 5 -18.71 -1.41 1.40
C ASP A 5 -19.92 -0.96 0.59
N LYS A 6 -20.78 -1.90 0.18
CA LYS A 6 -22.03 -1.60 -0.53
C LYS A 6 -23.00 -0.76 0.29
N GLU A 7 -23.11 -1.02 1.58
CA GLU A 7 -24.00 -0.30 2.50
C GLU A 7 -23.44 1.08 2.83
N VAL A 8 -22.12 1.18 3.01
CA VAL A 8 -21.43 2.47 3.21
C VAL A 8 -21.57 3.33 1.94
N ASN A 9 -21.21 2.79 0.78
CA ASN A 9 -21.27 3.50 -0.50
C ASN A 9 -22.69 3.94 -0.91
N ALA A 10 -23.73 3.25 -0.45
CA ALA A 10 -25.12 3.63 -0.72
C ALA A 10 -25.52 4.96 -0.04
N THR A 11 -24.79 5.38 1.00
CA THR A 11 -25.03 6.62 1.74
C THR A 11 -24.12 7.77 1.31
N LEU A 12 -23.17 7.51 0.41
CA LEU A 12 -22.17 8.48 -0.07
C LEU A 12 -22.52 9.00 -1.47
N ASP A 13 -22.14 10.27 -1.71
CA ASP A 13 -22.09 10.85 -3.05
C ASP A 13 -21.15 10.03 -3.95
N ASP A 14 -21.43 9.96 -5.25
CA ASP A 14 -20.65 9.17 -6.21
C ASP A 14 -19.14 9.46 -6.13
N LYS A 15 -18.75 10.71 -5.93
CA LYS A 15 -17.35 11.15 -5.83
C LYS A 15 -16.63 10.65 -4.58
N ASP A 16 -17.37 10.29 -3.54
CA ASP A 16 -16.87 9.91 -2.22
C ASP A 16 -16.95 8.41 -1.95
N ARG A 17 -17.52 7.64 -2.88
CA ARG A 17 -17.57 6.18 -2.80
C ARG A 17 -16.19 5.55 -2.78
N TYR A 18 -16.12 4.42 -2.09
CA TYR A 18 -14.96 3.54 -2.05
C TYR A 18 -15.01 2.52 -3.19
N ASP A 19 -13.86 2.25 -3.79
CA ASP A 19 -13.71 1.23 -4.83
C ASP A 19 -13.65 -0.16 -4.20
N HIS A 20 -14.47 -1.07 -4.71
CA HIS A 20 -14.50 -2.46 -4.26
C HIS A 20 -13.20 -3.17 -4.66
N VAL A 21 -12.62 -3.94 -3.73
CA VAL A 21 -11.49 -4.83 -4.00
C VAL A 21 -11.74 -6.19 -3.37
N ASP A 22 -11.31 -7.24 -4.08
CA ASP A 22 -11.37 -8.60 -3.56
C ASP A 22 -10.13 -8.87 -2.69
N VAL A 23 -10.33 -8.87 -1.38
CA VAL A 23 -9.28 -9.17 -0.40
C VAL A 23 -9.02 -10.67 -0.34
N TRP A 24 -7.75 -11.04 -0.38
CA TRP A 24 -7.23 -12.40 -0.32
C TRP A 24 -6.27 -12.56 0.86
N PRO A 25 -6.11 -13.80 1.36
CA PRO A 25 -5.11 -14.08 2.38
C PRO A 25 -3.69 -13.80 1.84
N ARG A 26 -2.86 -13.16 2.67
CA ARG A 26 -1.46 -12.89 2.35
C ARG A 26 -0.62 -14.16 2.26
N SER A 27 -0.87 -15.09 3.18
CA SER A 27 -0.13 -16.36 3.32
C SER A 27 -1.10 -17.55 3.41
N PRO A 28 -1.80 -17.90 2.31
CA PRO A 28 -2.76 -19.00 2.34
C PRO A 28 -2.08 -20.36 2.54
N SER A 29 -2.81 -21.31 3.12
CA SER A 29 -2.36 -22.68 3.33
C SER A 29 -3.42 -23.69 2.85
N PRO A 30 -3.08 -24.68 1.99
CA PRO A 30 -1.79 -24.87 1.33
C PRO A 30 -1.57 -23.85 0.21
N SER A 31 -0.41 -23.18 0.20
CA SER A 31 -0.15 -22.08 -0.75
C SER A 31 -0.09 -22.49 -2.23
N CYS A 32 0.14 -23.77 -2.52
CA CYS A 32 0.25 -24.30 -3.88
C CYS A 32 -1.05 -24.25 -4.69
N TYR A 33 -2.21 -24.19 -4.04
CA TYR A 33 -3.52 -24.11 -4.71
C TYR A 33 -3.89 -22.70 -5.18
N TYR A 34 -3.08 -21.70 -4.81
CA TYR A 34 -3.41 -20.30 -5.03
C TYR A 34 -2.53 -19.72 -6.14
N PHE A 35 -3.12 -19.53 -7.32
CA PHE A 35 -2.42 -19.11 -8.53
C PHE A 35 -1.66 -17.78 -8.34
N TRP A 36 -2.29 -16.78 -7.74
CA TRP A 36 -1.66 -15.48 -7.47
C TRP A 36 -0.43 -15.61 -6.58
N TYR A 37 -0.47 -16.52 -5.60
CA TYR A 37 0.64 -16.73 -4.68
C TYR A 37 1.92 -17.15 -5.42
N ARG A 38 1.78 -17.99 -6.45
CA ARG A 38 2.89 -18.42 -7.31
C ARG A 38 3.30 -17.35 -8.32
N CYS A 39 2.34 -16.75 -9.03
CA CYS A 39 2.61 -15.78 -10.09
C CYS A 39 3.29 -14.51 -9.59
N TYR A 40 2.90 -14.03 -8.40
CA TYR A 40 3.46 -12.81 -7.81
C TYR A 40 4.59 -13.09 -6.80
N GLN A 41 5.13 -14.32 -6.80
CA GLN A 41 6.25 -14.71 -5.94
C GLN A 41 6.02 -14.36 -4.46
N MET A 42 4.79 -14.53 -3.95
CA MET A 42 4.38 -14.08 -2.60
C MET A 42 5.23 -14.70 -1.48
N ARG A 43 5.83 -15.88 -1.73
CA ARG A 43 6.79 -16.52 -0.83
C ARG A 43 8.08 -15.71 -0.62
N LYS A 44 8.50 -14.91 -1.60
CA LYS A 44 9.69 -14.06 -1.51
C LYS A 44 9.33 -12.76 -0.81
N THR A 45 9.88 -12.57 0.38
CA THR A 45 9.59 -11.41 1.25
C THR A 45 10.62 -10.29 1.12
N SER A 46 11.70 -10.53 0.37
CA SER A 46 12.74 -9.54 0.11
C SER A 46 12.19 -8.32 -0.65
N PRO A 47 12.68 -7.10 -0.35
CA PRO A 47 12.45 -5.94 -1.19
C PRO A 47 12.95 -6.16 -2.63
N THR A 48 12.43 -5.39 -3.58
CA THR A 48 13.02 -5.30 -4.93
C THR A 48 14.49 -4.90 -4.85
N PRO A 49 15.42 -5.58 -5.55
CA PRO A 49 16.81 -5.17 -5.64
C PRO A 49 17.00 -4.05 -6.68
N LEU A 50 15.97 -3.74 -7.47
CA LEU A 50 16.01 -2.72 -8.50
C LEU A 50 16.02 -1.34 -7.83
N LYS A 51 16.93 -0.48 -8.28
CA LYS A 51 17.09 0.88 -7.75
C LYS A 51 16.28 1.88 -8.57
N SER A 52 16.09 3.07 -8.01
CA SER A 52 15.69 4.26 -8.77
C SER A 52 16.67 4.53 -9.92
N LYS A 53 16.29 5.44 -10.83
CA LYS A 53 17.11 5.93 -11.96
C LYS A 53 17.26 4.95 -13.13
N ARG A 54 16.41 3.93 -13.24
CA ARG A 54 16.47 2.92 -14.31
C ARG A 54 16.51 3.54 -15.71
N PHE A 55 15.83 4.67 -15.90
CA PHE A 55 15.67 5.35 -17.19
C PHE A 55 16.46 6.66 -17.29
N THR A 56 17.56 6.81 -16.54
CA THR A 56 18.41 8.03 -16.60
C THR A 56 19.53 7.97 -17.64
N GLN A 57 19.80 6.80 -18.22
CA GLN A 57 20.66 6.61 -19.40
C GLN A 57 20.01 5.71 -20.45
N PRO A 58 18.81 6.06 -20.95
CA PRO A 58 18.07 5.14 -21.80
C PRO A 58 18.56 5.17 -23.26
N TYR A 59 18.40 4.05 -23.95
CA TYR A 59 18.46 4.01 -25.41
C TYR A 59 17.23 4.72 -26.02
N ALA A 60 17.29 5.10 -27.30
CA ALA A 60 16.26 5.93 -27.95
C ALA A 60 14.81 5.37 -27.88
N TYR A 61 14.64 4.07 -27.64
CA TYR A 61 13.33 3.38 -27.52
C TYR A 61 12.90 3.11 -26.06
N GLU A 62 13.67 3.52 -25.06
CA GLU A 62 13.42 3.22 -23.64
C GLU A 62 12.63 4.32 -22.89
N TYR A 63 12.28 5.42 -23.57
CA TYR A 63 11.36 6.45 -23.05
C TYR A 63 9.91 6.17 -23.46
N GLN A 64 9.42 4.97 -23.21
CA GLN A 64 8.01 4.69 -23.41
C GLN A 64 7.23 5.11 -22.16
N ALA A 65 6.21 5.95 -22.34
CA ALA A 65 5.25 6.20 -21.27
C ALA A 65 4.52 4.89 -20.94
N THR A 66 4.52 4.50 -19.67
CA THR A 66 3.88 3.27 -19.20
C THR A 66 2.90 3.59 -18.09
N PRO A 67 1.94 2.71 -17.80
CA PRO A 67 1.07 2.93 -16.65
C PRO A 67 1.83 2.86 -15.32
N PHE A 68 1.53 3.80 -14.41
CA PHE A 68 2.09 3.85 -13.07
C PHE A 68 1.01 4.03 -11.99
N LEU A 69 1.32 3.59 -10.78
CA LEU A 69 0.56 3.93 -9.58
C LEU A 69 1.25 5.03 -8.77
N GLN A 70 0.48 6.03 -8.35
CA GLN A 70 0.92 7.08 -7.43
C GLN A 70 0.07 7.06 -6.17
N PHE A 71 0.69 6.90 -5.01
CA PHE A 71 0.00 6.87 -3.72
C PHE A 71 -0.12 8.26 -3.12
N PHE A 72 -1.26 8.55 -2.49
CA PHE A 72 -1.53 9.82 -1.84
C PHE A 72 -1.77 9.69 -0.35
N SER A 73 -2.45 8.62 0.09
CA SER A 73 -2.74 8.43 1.51
C SER A 73 -2.93 6.96 1.87
N LEU A 74 -2.55 6.63 3.09
CA LEU A 74 -2.89 5.40 3.79
C LEU A 74 -3.36 5.83 5.18
N ARG A 75 -4.61 5.54 5.55
CA ARG A 75 -5.21 6.12 6.75
C ARG A 75 -6.05 5.11 7.50
N PHE A 76 -5.85 5.02 8.81
CA PHE A 76 -6.75 4.26 9.67
C PHE A 76 -8.05 5.05 9.89
N ALA A 77 -9.17 4.46 9.55
CA ALA A 77 -10.51 5.02 9.70
C ALA A 77 -11.39 4.19 10.66
N GLY A 78 -10.77 3.26 11.37
CA GLY A 78 -11.41 2.43 12.39
C GLY A 78 -11.50 3.10 13.75
N ASN A 79 -11.85 2.29 14.74
CA ASN A 79 -12.03 2.74 16.11
C ASN A 79 -10.72 2.64 16.87
N PHE A 80 -10.38 3.71 17.58
CA PHE A 80 -9.27 3.69 18.51
C PHE A 80 -9.67 2.99 19.80
N LEU A 81 -8.81 2.11 20.31
CA LEU A 81 -9.03 1.46 21.59
C LEU A 81 -9.09 2.54 22.69
N ARG A 82 -10.21 2.57 23.44
CA ARG A 82 -10.47 3.53 24.54
C ARG A 82 -10.37 5.02 24.15
N GLY A 83 -10.40 5.35 22.86
CA GLY A 83 -10.25 6.73 22.36
C GLY A 83 -8.82 7.29 22.44
N GLU A 84 -7.83 6.42 22.65
CA GLU A 84 -6.43 6.79 22.83
C GLU A 84 -5.62 6.75 21.53
N SER A 85 -4.34 7.11 21.60
CA SER A 85 -3.39 6.91 20.50
C SER A 85 -3.00 5.45 20.33
N MET A 86 -2.63 5.05 19.11
CA MET A 86 -2.19 3.70 18.79
C MET A 86 -0.82 3.74 18.11
N SER A 87 0.12 2.94 18.59
CA SER A 87 1.41 2.75 17.93
C SER A 87 1.25 1.66 16.87
N VAL A 88 1.47 1.99 15.60
CA VAL A 88 1.25 1.10 14.45
C VAL A 88 2.54 0.82 13.69
N TYR A 89 2.71 -0.43 13.28
CA TYR A 89 3.87 -0.88 12.52
C TYR A 89 3.47 -1.91 11.46
N GLY A 90 4.44 -2.34 10.66
CA GLY A 90 4.25 -3.29 9.58
C GLY A 90 4.53 -2.66 8.23
N PHE A 91 3.79 -3.08 7.19
CA PHE A 91 4.07 -2.63 5.84
C PHE A 91 2.84 -2.64 4.91
N LEU A 92 2.95 -1.82 3.86
CA LEU A 92 2.21 -1.94 2.62
C LEU A 92 3.25 -1.94 1.49
N ALA A 93 3.26 -2.99 0.69
CA ALA A 93 4.17 -3.17 -0.43
C ALA A 93 3.40 -3.54 -1.70
N ILE A 94 3.86 -3.02 -2.82
CA ILE A 94 3.28 -3.30 -4.13
C ILE A 94 4.19 -4.26 -4.87
N ARG A 95 3.60 -5.31 -5.43
CA ARG A 95 4.26 -6.26 -6.32
C ARG A 95 3.74 -6.02 -7.72
N ASP A 96 4.54 -5.32 -8.50
CA ASP A 96 4.22 -4.98 -9.87
C ASP A 96 4.80 -5.97 -10.87
N ASP A 97 4.59 -5.67 -12.14
CA ASP A 97 4.95 -6.48 -13.31
C ASP A 97 6.43 -6.38 -13.70
N VAL A 98 7.25 -5.68 -12.93
CA VAL A 98 8.69 -5.55 -13.19
C VAL A 98 9.45 -6.78 -12.66
N ASP A 99 9.28 -7.11 -11.38
CA ASP A 99 9.98 -8.24 -10.75
C ASP A 99 9.13 -9.01 -9.73
N TYR A 100 7.89 -8.58 -9.49
CA TYR A 100 6.95 -9.15 -8.52
C TYR A 100 7.46 -9.16 -7.07
N LEU A 101 8.54 -8.44 -6.76
CA LEU A 101 9.07 -8.30 -5.40
C LEU A 101 8.46 -7.07 -4.73
N ARG A 102 8.65 -6.94 -3.41
CA ARG A 102 8.04 -5.87 -2.63
C ARG A 102 8.71 -4.54 -2.93
N ASP A 103 7.94 -3.60 -3.48
CA ASP A 103 8.26 -2.17 -3.46
C ASP A 103 7.41 -1.48 -2.40
N TYR A 104 8.04 -0.96 -1.35
CA TYR A 104 7.32 -0.52 -0.15
C TYR A 104 6.81 0.91 -0.30
N VAL A 105 5.53 1.11 0.02
CA VAL A 105 4.89 2.44 0.13
C VAL A 105 4.66 2.85 1.59
N PHE A 106 4.64 1.88 2.51
CA PHE A 106 4.69 2.07 3.95
C PHE A 106 5.54 0.95 4.55
N SER A 107 6.45 1.30 5.48
CA SER A 107 7.23 0.33 6.23
C SER A 107 7.72 0.94 7.54
N ARG A 108 7.37 0.28 8.65
CA ARG A 108 7.84 0.56 10.01
C ARG A 108 8.09 -0.75 10.74
N SER A 109 9.21 -0.84 11.44
CA SER A 109 9.45 -1.96 12.37
C SER A 109 8.65 -1.73 13.64
N GLN A 110 8.55 -2.76 14.49
CA GLN A 110 7.86 -2.66 15.76
C GLN A 110 8.54 -1.63 16.69
N GLU A 111 9.87 -1.55 16.65
CA GLU A 111 10.69 -0.64 17.46
C GLU A 111 10.58 0.82 17.02
N ASP A 112 10.24 1.06 15.74
CA ASP A 112 10.01 2.38 15.14
C ASP A 112 8.51 2.56 14.78
N ALA A 113 7.62 2.04 15.63
CA ALA A 113 6.18 2.15 15.39
C ALA A 113 5.71 3.61 15.31
N HIS A 114 4.82 3.90 14.36
CA HIS A 114 4.26 5.24 14.17
C HIS A 114 3.04 5.46 15.07
N VAL A 115 2.95 6.58 15.76
CA VAL A 115 1.80 6.88 16.64
C VAL A 115 0.71 7.59 15.86
N ILE A 116 -0.45 6.95 15.73
CA ILE A 116 -1.68 7.54 15.18
C ILE A 116 -2.65 7.97 16.29
N ARG A 117 -3.50 8.96 16.01
CA ARG A 117 -4.52 9.50 16.93
C ARG A 117 -5.84 9.73 16.17
N PRO A 118 -6.99 9.88 16.86
CA PRO A 118 -8.26 10.19 16.19
C PRO A 118 -8.22 11.42 15.28
N VAL A 119 -7.44 12.44 15.64
CA VAL A 119 -7.25 13.67 14.85
C VAL A 119 -6.13 13.57 13.81
N SER A 120 -5.32 12.52 13.83
CA SER A 120 -4.16 12.31 12.96
C SER A 120 -3.92 10.82 12.76
N SER A 121 -4.72 10.21 11.89
CA SER A 121 -4.76 8.75 11.68
C SER A 121 -4.07 8.27 10.40
N ASP A 122 -3.37 9.18 9.71
CA ASP A 122 -2.59 8.88 8.52
C ASP A 122 -1.32 8.11 8.87
N LEU A 123 -1.03 7.07 8.10
CA LEU A 123 0.21 6.32 8.15
C LEU A 123 1.21 6.98 7.18
N PRO A 124 2.45 7.26 7.62
CA PRO A 124 3.40 8.01 6.83
C PRO A 124 3.87 7.19 5.63
N LEU A 125 3.45 7.61 4.44
CA LEU A 125 3.93 7.01 3.19
C LEU A 125 5.44 7.28 3.03
N ILE A 126 6.15 6.28 2.52
CA ILE A 126 7.53 6.41 2.06
C ILE A 126 7.55 6.49 0.54
N SER A 127 8.62 7.06 -0.01
CA SER A 127 8.86 6.99 -1.45
C SER A 127 9.22 5.55 -1.82
N PRO A 128 8.49 4.91 -2.74
CA PRO A 128 8.90 3.63 -3.32
C PRO A 128 10.31 3.72 -3.88
N VAL A 129 11.03 2.60 -3.90
CA VAL A 129 12.42 2.58 -4.36
C VAL A 129 12.51 2.94 -5.85
N ARG A 130 11.45 2.65 -6.61
CA ARG A 130 11.30 2.96 -8.03
C ARG A 130 9.83 3.27 -8.34
N GLY A 131 9.55 3.73 -9.55
CA GLY A 131 8.15 3.85 -9.99
C GLY A 131 7.45 2.49 -9.97
N ILE A 132 6.21 2.46 -9.50
CA ILE A 132 5.34 1.27 -9.43
C ILE A 132 4.63 1.12 -10.76
N SER A 133 5.10 0.19 -11.59
CA SER A 133 4.51 -0.08 -12.89
C SER A 133 3.14 -0.74 -12.73
N SER A 134 2.24 -0.50 -13.67
CA SER A 134 0.93 -1.16 -13.73
C SER A 134 0.56 -1.53 -15.16
N SER A 135 1.55 -1.91 -15.98
CA SER A 135 1.30 -2.39 -17.35
C SER A 135 0.62 -3.76 -17.36
N ALA A 136 0.78 -4.52 -16.27
CA ALA A 136 -0.04 -5.67 -15.92
C ALA A 136 -0.67 -5.51 -14.52
N PRO A 137 -1.61 -6.39 -14.12
CA PRO A 137 -2.20 -6.35 -12.78
C PRO A 137 -1.15 -6.44 -11.68
N VAL A 138 -1.35 -5.68 -10.60
CA VAL A 138 -0.42 -5.62 -9.47
C VAL A 138 -1.05 -6.19 -8.20
N ILE A 139 -0.22 -6.63 -7.26
CA ILE A 139 -0.68 -7.04 -5.92
C ILE A 139 -0.31 -5.98 -4.90
N PHE A 140 -1.30 -5.57 -4.11
CA PHE A 140 -1.12 -4.81 -2.89
C PHE A 140 -1.00 -5.80 -1.76
N GLU A 141 0.19 -5.93 -1.17
CA GLU A 141 0.47 -6.82 -0.04
C GLU A 141 0.63 -5.99 1.23
N TYR A 142 -0.10 -6.33 2.29
CA TYR A 142 -0.05 -5.58 3.54
C TYR A 142 -0.11 -6.48 4.77
N SER A 143 0.56 -6.02 5.81
CA SER A 143 0.46 -6.54 7.17
C SER A 143 0.70 -5.36 8.09
N ILE A 144 -0.36 -4.84 8.70
CA ILE A 144 -0.32 -3.67 9.58
C ILE A 144 -0.88 -4.09 10.93
N LYS A 145 -0.12 -3.81 11.97
CA LYS A 145 -0.40 -4.21 13.36
C LYS A 145 -0.31 -3.00 14.27
N PHE A 146 -0.85 -3.15 15.47
CA PHE A 146 -0.61 -2.20 16.56
C PHE A 146 0.20 -2.86 17.67
N VAL A 147 0.99 -2.04 18.36
CA VAL A 147 1.74 -2.49 19.53
C VAL A 147 0.77 -2.62 20.71
N ASN A 148 0.73 -3.79 21.32
CA ASN A 148 0.01 -3.97 22.57
C ASN A 148 0.84 -3.38 23.72
N ASN A 149 0.36 -2.27 24.29
CA ASN A 149 1.05 -1.58 25.39
C ASN A 149 0.63 -2.11 26.78
N ASP A 150 -0.30 -3.07 26.84
CA ASP A 150 -0.72 -3.69 28.09
C ASP A 150 0.30 -4.73 28.54
N LYS A 151 1.26 -4.28 29.35
CA LYS A 151 2.40 -5.06 29.83
C LYS A 151 2.03 -6.22 30.75
N ASP A 152 0.79 -6.25 31.24
CA ASP A 152 0.28 -7.31 32.11
C ASP A 152 -0.45 -8.43 31.33
N SER A 153 -0.56 -8.29 30.01
CA SER A 153 -1.09 -9.31 29.10
C SER A 153 0.04 -10.03 28.36
N ASP A 154 -0.01 -11.36 28.30
CA ASP A 154 0.82 -12.17 27.38
C ASP A 154 0.33 -12.05 25.90
N ASP A 155 -0.60 -11.13 25.63
CA ASP A 155 -1.27 -10.99 24.35
C ASP A 155 -0.33 -10.36 23.31
N GLU A 156 -0.18 -11.05 22.18
CA GLU A 156 0.57 -10.55 21.03
C GLU A 156 0.03 -9.20 20.53
N ASP A 157 0.88 -8.46 19.81
CA ASP A 157 0.47 -7.30 19.02
C ASP A 157 -0.73 -7.62 18.13
N GLY A 158 -1.78 -6.81 18.25
CA GLY A 158 -3.01 -7.07 17.51
C GLY A 158 -2.95 -6.60 16.05
N GLU A 159 -3.82 -7.18 15.25
CA GLU A 159 -3.91 -6.93 13.81
C GLU A 159 -4.83 -5.75 13.49
N ILE A 160 -4.36 -4.84 12.63
CA ILE A 160 -5.21 -3.83 11.99
C ILE A 160 -5.74 -4.39 10.68
N ILE A 161 -4.84 -4.80 9.78
CA ILE A 161 -5.17 -5.51 8.53
C ILE A 161 -4.03 -6.46 8.16
N ASP A 162 -4.36 -7.67 7.70
CA ASP A 162 -3.42 -8.59 7.06
C ASP A 162 -4.05 -9.19 5.82
N GLY A 163 -3.34 -9.13 4.69
CA GLY A 163 -3.89 -9.63 3.44
C GLY A 163 -3.18 -9.12 2.21
N CYS A 164 -3.79 -9.40 1.07
CA CYS A 164 -3.46 -8.77 -0.18
C CYS A 164 -4.68 -8.62 -1.07
N PHE A 165 -4.63 -7.74 -2.06
CA PHE A 165 -5.63 -7.73 -3.13
C PHE A 165 -4.95 -7.46 -4.47
N ARG A 166 -5.60 -7.87 -5.55
CA ARG A 166 -5.16 -7.58 -6.92
C ARG A 166 -5.86 -6.35 -7.46
N TYR A 167 -5.08 -5.42 -7.96
CA TYR A 167 -5.61 -4.28 -8.69
C TYR A 167 -5.48 -4.50 -10.20
N VAL A 168 -6.57 -4.27 -10.91
CA VAL A 168 -6.66 -4.25 -12.37
C VAL A 168 -7.34 -2.94 -12.74
N PRO A 169 -6.72 -2.06 -13.54
CA PRO A 169 -7.36 -0.82 -13.96
C PRO A 169 -8.60 -1.13 -14.79
N TRP A 170 -9.77 -0.64 -14.36
CA TRP A 170 -11.03 -0.90 -15.08
C TRP A 170 -11.05 -0.24 -16.47
N ASN A 171 -10.40 0.93 -16.59
CA ASN A 171 -10.14 1.57 -17.86
C ASN A 171 -8.64 1.88 -17.98
N PRO A 172 -7.85 1.03 -18.67
CA PRO A 172 -6.40 1.22 -18.78
C PRO A 172 -6.00 2.42 -19.64
N TYR A 173 -6.94 3.07 -20.32
CA TYR A 173 -6.68 4.19 -21.21
C TYR A 173 -6.88 5.55 -20.54
N HIS A 174 -7.39 5.59 -19.31
CA HIS A 174 -7.68 6.85 -18.62
C HIS A 174 -7.10 6.89 -17.21
N ASN A 175 -6.59 8.07 -16.88
CA ASN A 175 -6.21 8.40 -15.52
C ASN A 175 -7.42 8.37 -14.61
N HIS A 176 -7.30 7.71 -13.47
CA HIS A 176 -8.38 7.68 -12.49
C HIS A 176 -7.83 7.51 -11.08
N LYS A 177 -8.54 8.11 -10.12
CA LYS A 177 -8.27 7.95 -8.71
C LYS A 177 -8.99 6.70 -8.21
N VAL A 178 -8.34 5.96 -7.33
CA VAL A 178 -8.85 4.74 -6.71
C VAL A 178 -8.81 4.92 -5.20
N LYS A 179 -9.88 4.51 -4.52
CA LYS A 179 -10.10 4.67 -3.09
C LYS A 179 -10.58 3.35 -2.46
N PRO A 180 -9.74 2.32 -2.32
CA PRO A 180 -10.18 1.11 -1.63
C PRO A 180 -10.26 1.34 -0.12
N ARG A 181 -11.21 0.65 0.50
CA ARG A 181 -11.38 0.56 1.95
C ARG A 181 -11.24 -0.90 2.37
N ILE A 182 -10.26 -1.19 3.23
CA ILE A 182 -9.98 -2.55 3.71
C ILE A 182 -10.43 -2.67 5.15
N TYR A 183 -11.35 -3.59 5.44
CA TYR A 183 -11.78 -3.83 6.82
C TYR A 183 -10.89 -4.86 7.48
N GLY A 184 -10.44 -4.54 8.69
CA GLY A 184 -9.89 -5.52 9.61
C GLY A 184 -10.52 -5.43 10.99
N PRO A 185 -9.97 -6.13 11.99
CA PRO A 185 -10.62 -6.32 13.29
C PRO A 185 -10.92 -5.02 14.04
N LEU A 186 -10.06 -4.01 13.92
CA LEU A 186 -10.22 -2.71 14.57
C LEU A 186 -10.97 -1.66 13.72
N GLY A 187 -11.36 -2.04 12.51
CA GLY A 187 -12.07 -1.18 11.56
C GLY A 187 -11.30 -0.94 10.26
N PRO A 188 -11.81 -0.04 9.42
CA PRO A 188 -11.28 0.15 8.08
C PRO A 188 -9.93 0.86 8.04
N VAL A 189 -9.15 0.52 7.01
CA VAL A 189 -8.02 1.29 6.50
C VAL A 189 -8.38 1.79 5.11
N ASP A 190 -8.38 3.11 4.94
CA ASP A 190 -8.60 3.77 3.67
C ASP A 190 -7.25 3.94 2.94
N MET A 191 -7.22 3.64 1.65
CA MET A 191 -6.09 3.98 0.79
C MET A 191 -6.56 4.92 -0.32
N GLN A 192 -5.68 5.80 -0.78
CA GLN A 192 -5.92 6.57 -2.00
C GLN A 192 -4.70 6.55 -2.88
N PHE A 193 -4.90 6.18 -4.14
CA PHE A 193 -3.87 6.21 -5.16
C PHE A 193 -4.47 6.60 -6.52
N MET A 194 -3.61 6.91 -7.48
CA MET A 194 -3.98 7.20 -8.85
C MET A 194 -3.36 6.18 -9.77
N TYR A 195 -4.17 5.67 -10.69
CA TYR A 195 -3.68 5.05 -11.89
C TYR A 195 -3.40 6.15 -12.92
N ILE A 196 -2.16 6.20 -13.40
CA ILE A 196 -1.71 7.10 -14.44
C ILE A 196 -1.43 6.25 -15.68
N CYS A 197 -2.23 6.39 -16.74
CA CYS A 197 -2.12 5.53 -17.93
C CYS A 197 -0.83 5.77 -18.72
N THR A 198 -0.34 7.01 -18.74
CA THR A 198 0.88 7.41 -19.44
C THR A 198 1.81 8.17 -18.49
N GLY A 199 2.49 7.42 -17.62
CA GLY A 199 3.49 7.96 -16.69
C GLY A 199 4.92 7.79 -17.22
N VAL A 200 5.80 8.65 -16.76
CA VAL A 200 7.25 8.59 -17.04
C VAL A 200 8.02 8.67 -15.74
N GLU A 201 8.98 7.76 -15.54
CA GLU A 201 9.87 7.78 -14.38
C GLU A 201 11.00 8.79 -14.65
N GLY A 202 10.92 9.96 -14.02
CA GLY A 202 11.99 10.97 -14.03
C GLY A 202 12.82 10.91 -12.75
N THR A 203 14.11 11.24 -12.84
CA THR A 203 14.92 11.46 -11.64
C THR A 203 15.55 12.85 -11.64
N ILE A 204 15.29 13.59 -10.57
CA ILE A 204 15.92 14.90 -10.32
C ILE A 204 17.01 14.69 -9.26
N SER A 205 18.24 15.12 -9.55
CA SER A 205 19.34 15.12 -8.58
C SER A 205 19.64 16.55 -8.15
N VAL A 206 19.38 16.87 -6.88
CA VAL A 206 19.63 18.20 -6.31
C VAL A 206 20.90 18.16 -5.47
N LYS A 207 21.83 19.11 -5.70
CA LYS A 207 22.99 19.33 -4.84
C LYS A 207 22.73 20.53 -3.95
N VAL A 208 22.57 20.31 -2.65
CA VAL A 208 22.46 21.38 -1.67
C VAL A 208 23.85 21.69 -1.14
N LYS A 209 24.29 22.95 -1.24
CA LYS A 209 25.52 23.40 -0.58
C LYS A 209 25.14 23.82 0.84
N CYS A 210 25.67 23.12 1.85
CA CYS A 210 25.63 23.63 3.21
C CYS A 210 26.53 24.88 3.30
N ALA A 211 26.05 25.94 3.94
CA ALA A 211 26.92 27.03 4.35
C ALA A 211 27.92 26.47 5.39
N ALA A 212 29.21 26.78 5.22
CA ALA A 212 30.18 26.52 6.27
C ALA A 212 29.81 27.37 7.50
N LEU A 213 29.60 26.72 8.64
CA LEU A 213 29.45 27.36 9.94
C LEU A 213 30.79 27.95 10.40
#